data_AF-A0A1I7S767-F1
#
_entry.id   AF-A0A1I7S767-F1
#
_cell.length_a   1.000
_cell.length_b   1.000
_cell.length_c   1.000
_cell.angle_alpha   90.00
_cell.angle_beta   90.00
_cell.angle_gamma   90.00
#
_symmetry.space_group_name_H-M   'P 1'
#
loop_
_entity.id
_entity.type
_entity.pdbx_description
1 polymer ?
#
loop_
_entity_poly.entity_id
_entity_poly.type
_entity_poly.pdbx_seq_one_letter_code
_entity_poly.pdbx_strand_id
1 'polypeptide(L)'
;MVVKKLWNKFGGEAKTAIYQKKSIEKFEKLAAGEKVAAPKHPTDQKYFDLALRDEKIAEEVKRKNEDLIDKVNKIKINSTEVQQDRSSRPLPSRESEWQYRDTPDYKFGFHEIPSEKMESNTISAREMYELLSIQAKVEKDGRQVDLMAHEGYRRLSPERRENLFKYFGLFVTSEQQSVVDRSEVELLVDYMNNRTGEIDKNRLAIQVKREALARVRKERNKEIDHEKREEEQQRLLEMEKRRDREFERLTQKLKEVEQDTLK
;
A
#
# COMPACT_ATOMS: atom_id res chain seq x y z
N MET A 1 -7.10 17.02 -29.45
CA MET A 1 -8.51 16.58 -29.40
C MET A 1 -8.75 15.15 -29.92
N VAL A 2 -7.83 14.58 -30.72
CA VAL A 2 -7.97 13.24 -31.34
C VAL A 2 -7.67 12.07 -30.39
N VAL A 3 -6.70 12.22 -29.47
CA VAL A 3 -6.28 11.16 -28.52
C VAL A 3 -7.39 10.80 -27.51
N LYS A 4 -8.15 11.79 -27.02
CA LYS A 4 -9.31 11.57 -26.14
C LYS A 4 -10.43 10.76 -26.81
N LYS A 5 -10.63 10.92 -28.13
CA LYS A 5 -11.64 10.16 -28.89
C LYS A 5 -11.24 8.69 -29.09
N LEU A 6 -9.94 8.41 -29.23
CA LEU A 6 -9.41 7.05 -29.36
C LEU A 6 -9.52 6.27 -28.05
N TRP A 7 -9.15 6.87 -26.90
CA TRP A 7 -9.28 6.22 -25.59
C TRP A 7 -10.73 5.93 -25.19
N ASN A 8 -11.67 6.81 -25.55
CA ASN A 8 -13.10 6.57 -25.31
C ASN A 8 -13.68 5.44 -26.16
N LYS A 9 -13.14 5.18 -27.36
CA LYS A 9 -13.56 4.05 -28.21
C LYS A 9 -13.08 2.70 -27.66
N PHE A 10 -11.79 2.58 -27.31
CA PHE A 10 -11.25 1.35 -26.70
C PHE A 10 -11.90 1.05 -25.34
N GLY A 11 -12.12 2.06 -24.50
CA GLY A 11 -12.84 1.90 -23.24
C GLY A 11 -14.36 1.74 -23.37
N GLY A 12 -14.93 1.96 -24.56
CA GLY A 12 -16.34 1.71 -24.87
C GLY A 12 -16.57 0.25 -25.28
N GLU A 13 -15.75 -0.26 -26.19
CA GLU A 13 -15.79 -1.64 -26.69
C GLU A 13 -15.55 -2.68 -25.59
N ALA A 14 -14.61 -2.42 -24.68
CA ALA A 14 -14.39 -3.30 -23.53
C ALA A 14 -15.59 -3.34 -22.56
N LYS A 15 -16.31 -2.22 -22.42
CA LYS A 15 -17.51 -2.15 -21.56
C LYS A 15 -18.68 -2.87 -22.19
N THR A 16 -18.89 -2.73 -23.51
CA THR A 16 -19.95 -3.46 -24.22
C THR A 16 -19.73 -4.97 -24.17
N ALA A 17 -18.47 -5.43 -24.24
CA ALA A 17 -18.13 -6.84 -24.09
C ALA A 17 -18.47 -7.41 -22.70
N ILE A 18 -18.27 -6.63 -21.63
CA ILE A 18 -18.62 -7.05 -20.26
C ILE A 18 -20.14 -7.19 -20.09
N TYR A 19 -20.92 -6.24 -20.62
CA TYR A 19 -22.39 -6.32 -20.56
C TYR A 19 -22.92 -7.51 -21.36
N GLN A 20 -22.36 -7.75 -22.55
CA GLN A 20 -22.68 -8.92 -23.38
C GLN A 20 -22.36 -10.24 -22.68
N LYS A 21 -21.17 -10.36 -22.05
CA LYS A 21 -20.79 -11.56 -21.30
C LYS A 21 -21.74 -11.84 -20.14
N LYS A 22 -22.08 -10.81 -19.35
CA LYS A 22 -23.03 -10.95 -18.24
C LYS A 22 -24.44 -11.33 -18.72
N SER A 23 -24.89 -10.82 -19.87
CA SER A 23 -26.18 -11.23 -20.43
C SER A 23 -26.20 -12.68 -20.89
N ILE A 24 -25.10 -13.16 -21.48
CA ILE A 24 -24.95 -14.56 -21.91
C ILE A 24 -24.93 -15.49 -20.68
N GLU A 25 -24.15 -15.17 -19.64
CA GLU A 25 -24.13 -15.95 -18.39
C GLU A 25 -25.51 -16.03 -17.71
N LYS A 26 -26.29 -14.95 -17.74
CA LYS A 26 -27.67 -14.93 -17.23
C LYS A 26 -28.60 -15.78 -18.11
N PHE A 27 -28.40 -15.76 -19.42
CA PHE A 27 -29.16 -16.57 -20.36
C PHE A 27 -28.84 -18.07 -20.19
N GLU A 28 -27.57 -18.44 -20.01
CA GLU A 28 -27.13 -19.81 -19.71
C GLU A 28 -27.79 -20.35 -18.44
N LYS A 29 -27.84 -19.54 -17.36
CA LYS A 29 -28.51 -19.92 -16.11
C LYS A 29 -30.02 -20.11 -16.28
N LEU A 30 -30.67 -19.26 -17.07
CA LEU A 30 -32.08 -19.45 -17.42
C LEU A 30 -32.29 -20.72 -18.26
N ALA A 31 -31.42 -20.98 -19.23
CA ALA A 31 -31.47 -22.20 -20.04
C ALA A 31 -31.23 -23.47 -19.21
N ALA A 32 -30.44 -23.38 -18.14
CA ALA A 32 -30.22 -24.44 -17.16
C ALA A 32 -31.38 -24.59 -16.14
N GLY A 33 -32.39 -23.72 -16.17
CA GLY A 33 -33.56 -23.76 -15.29
C GLY A 33 -33.38 -23.04 -13.95
N GLU A 34 -32.31 -22.26 -13.76
CA GLU A 34 -32.07 -21.48 -12.55
C GLU A 34 -32.86 -20.15 -12.56
N LYS A 35 -33.27 -19.68 -11.38
CA LYS A 35 -33.94 -18.36 -11.23
C LYS A 35 -32.89 -17.25 -11.30
N VAL A 36 -32.97 -16.41 -12.33
CA VAL A 36 -32.04 -15.28 -12.52
C VAL A 36 -32.70 -13.96 -12.15
N ALA A 37 -31.98 -13.11 -11.43
CA ALA A 37 -32.44 -11.78 -11.06
C ALA A 37 -32.58 -10.86 -12.29
N ALA A 38 -33.69 -10.12 -12.34
CA ALA A 38 -33.98 -9.18 -13.43
C ALA A 38 -32.85 -8.15 -13.64
N PRO A 39 -32.55 -7.76 -14.89
CA PRO A 39 -31.63 -6.67 -15.18
C PRO A 39 -32.04 -5.39 -14.43
N LYS A 40 -31.11 -4.79 -13.70
CA LYS A 40 -31.38 -3.59 -12.87
C LYS A 40 -31.13 -2.28 -13.61
N HIS A 41 -30.36 -2.30 -14.70
CA HIS A 41 -29.96 -1.12 -15.46
C HIS A 41 -30.44 -1.22 -16.92
N PRO A 42 -30.87 -0.12 -17.56
CA PRO A 42 -31.38 -0.13 -18.93
C PRO A 42 -30.37 -0.65 -19.96
N THR A 43 -29.06 -0.44 -19.73
CA THR A 43 -28.00 -1.00 -20.59
C THR A 43 -27.93 -2.53 -20.50
N ASP A 44 -28.02 -3.10 -19.30
CA ASP A 44 -28.05 -4.56 -19.09
C ASP A 44 -29.28 -5.18 -19.77
N GLN A 45 -30.43 -4.50 -19.67
CA GLN A 45 -31.68 -4.95 -20.26
C GLN A 45 -31.57 -5.04 -21.78
N LYS A 46 -30.95 -4.05 -22.44
CA LYS A 46 -30.71 -4.08 -23.90
C LYS A 46 -29.88 -5.29 -24.32
N TYR A 47 -28.78 -5.58 -23.64
CA TYR A 47 -27.92 -6.72 -23.98
C TYR A 47 -28.54 -8.07 -23.63
N PHE A 48 -29.32 -8.12 -22.55
CA PHE A 48 -30.10 -9.28 -22.19
C PHE A 48 -31.19 -9.60 -23.21
N ASP A 49 -31.94 -8.59 -23.66
CA ASP A 49 -32.95 -8.75 -24.72
C ASP A 49 -32.32 -9.13 -26.07
N LEU A 50 -31.13 -8.62 -26.36
CA LEU A 50 -30.36 -9.02 -27.54
C LEU A 50 -29.94 -10.49 -27.46
N ALA A 51 -29.40 -10.94 -26.32
CA ALA A 51 -29.00 -12.33 -26.12
C ALA A 51 -30.18 -13.31 -26.17
N LEU A 52 -31.36 -12.90 -25.70
CA LEU A 52 -32.61 -13.68 -25.80
C LEU A 52 -33.12 -13.82 -27.25
N ARG A 53 -32.85 -12.84 -28.10
CA ARG A 53 -33.31 -12.80 -29.49
C ARG A 53 -32.32 -13.38 -30.49
N ASP A 54 -31.07 -13.61 -30.07
CA ASP A 54 -30.02 -14.14 -30.94
C ASP A 54 -30.05 -15.67 -30.93
N GLU A 55 -30.61 -16.25 -31.99
CA GLU A 55 -30.74 -17.69 -32.17
C GLU A 55 -29.38 -18.41 -32.17
N LYS A 56 -28.31 -17.74 -32.62
CA LYS A 56 -26.96 -18.33 -32.66
C LYS A 56 -26.39 -18.55 -31.26
N ILE A 57 -26.62 -17.59 -30.35
CA ILE A 57 -26.21 -17.70 -28.95
C ILE A 57 -27.02 -18.81 -28.27
N ALA A 58 -28.31 -18.92 -28.57
CA ALA A 58 -29.15 -19.99 -28.05
C ALA A 58 -28.69 -21.38 -28.53
N GLU A 59 -28.25 -21.51 -29.78
CA GLU A 59 -27.67 -22.75 -30.32
C GLU A 59 -26.33 -23.10 -29.69
N GLU A 60 -25.42 -22.13 -29.53
CA GLU A 60 -24.12 -22.35 -28.90
C GLU A 60 -24.23 -22.72 -27.42
N VAL A 61 -25.14 -22.08 -26.67
CA VAL A 61 -25.40 -22.40 -25.26
C VAL A 61 -26.00 -23.80 -25.09
N LYS A 62 -26.83 -24.25 -26.05
CA LYS A 62 -27.37 -25.62 -26.06
C LYS A 62 -26.34 -26.64 -26.51
N ARG A 63 -25.29 -26.23 -27.24
CA ARG A 63 -24.26 -27.12 -27.77
C ARG A 63 -23.35 -27.59 -26.64
N LYS A 64 -23.65 -28.78 -26.12
CA LYS A 64 -22.76 -29.47 -25.17
C LYS A 64 -21.48 -29.89 -25.90
N ASN A 65 -20.33 -29.45 -25.40
CA ASN A 65 -19.02 -29.92 -25.88
C ASN A 65 -18.65 -31.23 -25.19
N GLU A 66 -19.00 -32.34 -25.83
CA GLU A 66 -18.75 -33.71 -25.34
C GLU A 66 -17.26 -33.96 -25.05
N ASP A 67 -16.37 -33.47 -25.90
CA ASP A 67 -14.91 -33.54 -25.71
C ASP A 67 -14.42 -32.91 -24.40
N LEU A 68 -15.05 -31.83 -23.95
CA LEU A 68 -14.66 -31.11 -22.74
C LEU A 68 -15.18 -31.85 -21.50
N ILE A 69 -16.40 -32.38 -21.58
CA ILE A 69 -17.01 -33.21 -20.54
C ILE A 69 -16.17 -34.47 -20.32
N ASP A 70 -15.74 -35.13 -21.39
CA ASP A 70 -14.85 -36.29 -21.31
C ASP A 70 -13.48 -35.97 -20.68
N LYS A 71 -12.93 -34.79 -20.94
CA LYS A 71 -11.67 -34.35 -20.32
C LYS A 71 -11.84 -34.06 -18.83
N VAL A 72 -12.94 -33.41 -18.43
CA VAL A 72 -13.23 -33.12 -17.02
C VAL A 72 -13.50 -34.41 -16.24
N ASN A 73 -14.25 -35.36 -16.81
CA ASN A 73 -14.53 -36.65 -16.18
C ASN A 73 -13.26 -37.51 -15.97
N LYS A 74 -12.19 -37.26 -16.73
CA LYS A 74 -10.88 -37.92 -16.56
C LYS A 74 -10.08 -37.34 -15.39
N ILE A 75 -10.45 -36.19 -14.83
CA ILE A 75 -9.76 -35.59 -13.69
C ILE A 75 -10.19 -36.32 -12.41
N LYS A 76 -9.34 -37.23 -11.92
CA LYS A 76 -9.48 -37.82 -10.58
C LYS A 76 -8.85 -36.89 -9.55
N ILE A 77 -9.68 -36.17 -8.82
CA ILE A 77 -9.24 -35.38 -7.66
C ILE A 77 -9.23 -36.32 -6.45
N ASN A 78 -8.03 -36.79 -6.09
CA ASN A 78 -7.84 -37.49 -4.82
C ASN A 78 -7.58 -36.43 -3.76
N SER A 79 -8.53 -36.23 -2.84
CA SER A 79 -8.31 -35.42 -1.65
C SER A 79 -7.43 -36.23 -0.69
N THR A 80 -6.14 -35.91 -0.64
CA THR A 80 -5.28 -36.35 0.47
C THR A 80 -5.58 -35.43 1.64
N GLU A 81 -6.19 -35.99 2.70
CA GLU A 81 -6.23 -35.31 3.99
C GLU A 81 -4.78 -35.10 4.45
N VAL A 82 -4.35 -33.83 4.45
CA VAL A 82 -3.07 -33.45 5.04
C VAL A 82 -3.18 -33.79 6.52
N GLN A 83 -2.31 -34.69 7.01
CA GLN A 83 -2.20 -34.93 8.44
C GLN A 83 -1.96 -33.59 9.11
N GLN A 84 -2.92 -33.19 9.94
CA GLN A 84 -2.88 -31.91 10.62
C GLN A 84 -1.65 -31.96 11.54
N ASP A 85 -0.57 -31.23 11.19
CA ASP A 85 0.59 -31.00 12.05
C ASP A 85 0.12 -30.24 13.29
N ARG A 86 -0.47 -30.96 14.23
CA ARG A 86 -0.81 -30.44 15.55
C ARG A 86 0.50 -30.39 16.32
N SER A 87 1.16 -29.23 16.26
CA SER A 87 2.20 -28.85 17.22
C SER A 87 1.76 -29.32 18.61
N SER A 88 2.55 -30.18 19.25
CA SER A 88 2.33 -30.63 20.63
C SER A 88 2.60 -29.54 21.67
N ARG A 89 3.11 -28.38 21.22
CA ARG A 89 3.36 -27.24 22.11
C ARG A 89 2.03 -26.61 22.51
N PRO A 90 1.80 -26.37 23.82
CA PRO A 90 0.64 -25.63 24.25
C PRO A 90 0.67 -24.22 23.64
N LEU A 91 -0.50 -23.72 23.24
CA LEU A 91 -0.64 -22.33 22.79
C LEU A 91 -0.26 -21.38 23.94
N PRO A 92 0.32 -20.20 23.65
CA PRO A 92 0.61 -19.20 24.67
C PRO A 92 -0.66 -18.85 25.46
N SER A 93 -0.55 -18.83 26.79
CA SER A 93 -1.61 -18.33 27.66
C SER A 93 -1.47 -16.81 27.81
N ARG A 94 -2.57 -16.12 28.16
CA ARG A 94 -2.53 -14.68 28.49
C ARG A 94 -1.45 -14.37 29.53
N GLU A 95 -1.33 -15.17 30.59
CA GLU A 95 -0.30 -14.97 31.62
C GLU A 95 1.13 -15.10 31.09
N SER A 96 1.37 -16.03 30.15
CA SER A 96 2.67 -16.15 29.50
C SER A 96 2.98 -14.95 28.60
N GLU A 97 2.02 -14.43 27.83
CA GLU A 97 2.22 -13.21 27.03
C GLU A 97 2.55 -11.98 27.88
N TRP A 98 1.94 -11.85 29.07
CA TRP A 98 2.22 -10.74 29.99
C TRP A 98 3.67 -10.74 30.50
N GLN A 99 4.31 -11.90 30.64
CA GLN A 99 5.72 -12.00 31.04
C GLN A 99 6.68 -11.51 29.97
N TYR A 100 6.28 -11.58 28.70
CA TYR A 100 7.10 -11.14 27.57
C TYR A 100 6.82 -9.70 27.15
N ARG A 101 5.87 -9.00 27.77
CA ARG A 101 5.45 -7.65 27.34
C ARG A 101 6.59 -6.63 27.26
N ASP A 102 7.58 -6.77 28.14
CA ASP A 102 8.74 -5.87 28.23
C ASP A 102 9.93 -6.35 27.38
N THR A 103 9.83 -7.51 26.72
CA THR A 103 10.88 -7.95 25.80
C THR A 103 10.76 -7.20 24.46
N PRO A 104 11.91 -6.85 23.83
CA PRO A 104 11.92 -6.23 22.51
C PRO A 104 11.13 -7.00 21.44
N ASP A 105 11.05 -8.32 21.61
CA ASP A 105 10.40 -9.25 20.67
C ASP A 105 8.87 -9.14 20.72
N TYR A 106 8.32 -8.80 21.88
CA TYR A 106 6.87 -8.60 22.04
C TYR A 106 6.35 -7.37 21.30
N LYS A 107 7.18 -6.34 21.11
CA LYS A 107 6.80 -5.12 20.36
C LYS A 107 6.27 -5.42 18.95
N PHE A 108 6.77 -6.47 18.33
CA PHE A 108 6.38 -6.88 16.98
C PHE A 108 5.46 -8.11 16.97
N GLY A 109 5.19 -8.72 18.13
CA GLY A 109 4.32 -9.89 18.27
C GLY A 109 4.92 -11.18 17.71
N PHE A 110 6.24 -11.25 17.51
CA PHE A 110 6.92 -12.43 16.96
C PHE A 110 7.82 -13.07 18.02
N HIS A 111 7.69 -14.37 18.23
CA HIS A 111 8.70 -15.16 18.94
C HIS A 111 9.79 -15.57 17.96
N GLU A 112 10.88 -14.80 17.91
CA GLU A 112 11.93 -14.99 16.93
C GLU A 112 13.04 -15.92 17.43
N ILE A 113 13.71 -16.58 16.47
CA ILE A 113 14.90 -17.37 16.75
C ILE A 113 16.03 -16.40 17.10
N PRO A 114 16.79 -16.63 18.20
CA PRO A 114 17.94 -15.80 18.54
C PRO A 114 18.92 -15.67 17.37
N SER A 115 19.51 -14.49 17.18
CA SER A 115 20.39 -14.19 16.04
C SER A 115 21.51 -15.22 15.83
N GLU A 116 22.01 -15.82 16.92
CA GLU A 116 23.05 -16.86 16.92
C GLU A 116 22.62 -18.18 16.24
N LYS A 117 21.32 -18.48 16.26
CA LYS A 117 20.74 -19.72 15.71
C LYS A 117 20.13 -19.52 14.33
N MET A 118 20.19 -18.30 13.79
CA MET A 118 19.66 -17.99 12.48
C MET A 118 20.65 -18.40 11.38
N GLU A 119 20.12 -18.91 10.27
CA GLU A 119 20.93 -19.27 9.12
C GLU A 119 21.55 -18.04 8.45
N SER A 120 22.74 -18.20 7.87
CA SER A 120 23.34 -17.17 7.03
C SER A 120 22.41 -16.81 5.88
N ASN A 121 22.37 -15.53 5.48
CA ASN A 121 21.49 -15.02 4.43
C ASN A 121 19.99 -15.05 4.77
N THR A 122 19.63 -15.15 6.05
CA THR A 122 18.25 -14.98 6.54
C THR A 122 18.13 -13.79 7.48
N ILE A 123 16.94 -13.20 7.53
CA ILE A 123 16.59 -12.11 8.45
C ILE A 123 15.31 -12.48 9.18
N SER A 124 15.15 -11.96 10.38
CA SER A 124 13.90 -12.11 11.12
C SER A 124 12.82 -11.17 10.59
N ALA A 125 11.57 -11.41 10.98
CA ALA A 125 10.47 -10.55 10.55
C ALA A 125 10.61 -9.16 11.16
N ARG A 126 11.02 -9.07 12.43
CA ARG A 126 11.36 -7.83 13.12
C ARG A 126 12.44 -7.05 12.39
N GLU A 127 13.57 -7.69 12.08
CA GLU A 127 14.67 -7.03 11.37
C GLU A 127 14.25 -6.54 9.99
N MET A 128 13.42 -7.32 9.28
CA MET A 128 12.82 -6.89 8.03
C MET A 128 11.99 -5.62 8.23
N TYR A 129 11.10 -5.59 9.22
CA TYR A 129 10.27 -4.43 9.52
C TYR A 129 11.10 -3.21 9.94
N GLU A 130 12.14 -3.40 10.75
CA GLU A 130 13.06 -2.34 11.15
C GLU A 130 13.76 -1.72 9.92
N LEU A 131 14.31 -2.55 9.03
CA LEU A 131 14.95 -2.08 7.79
C LEU A 131 14.01 -1.34 6.86
N LEU A 132 12.82 -1.89 6.67
CA LEU A 132 11.75 -1.28 5.89
C LEU A 132 11.33 0.07 6.49
N SER A 133 11.22 0.17 7.82
CA SER A 133 10.87 1.41 8.50
C SER A 133 11.96 2.48 8.39
N ILE A 134 13.24 2.07 8.42
CA ILE A 134 14.38 2.97 8.21
C ILE A 134 14.32 3.53 6.79
N GLN A 135 14.12 2.67 5.78
CA GLN A 135 14.01 3.09 4.39
C GLN A 135 12.85 4.07 4.17
N ALA A 136 11.68 3.83 4.74
CA ALA A 136 10.56 4.76 4.62
C ALA A 136 10.80 6.11 5.34
N LYS A 137 11.59 6.13 6.42
CA LYS A 137 12.01 7.37 7.07
C LYS A 137 13.02 8.14 6.20
N VAL A 138 13.97 7.43 5.57
CA VAL A 138 14.91 8.00 4.59
C VAL A 138 14.16 8.66 3.44
N GLU A 139 13.16 7.99 2.87
CA GLU A 139 12.35 8.52 1.77
C GLU A 139 11.51 9.75 2.18
N LYS A 140 11.05 9.80 3.44
CA LYS A 140 10.24 10.93 3.95
C LYS A 140 11.08 12.15 4.36
N ASP A 141 12.19 11.91 5.03
CA ASP A 141 13.01 12.97 5.65
C ASP A 141 14.22 13.35 4.78
N GLY A 142 14.49 12.61 3.69
CA GLY A 142 15.61 12.84 2.78
C GLY A 142 16.99 12.57 3.39
N ARG A 143 17.05 12.00 4.61
CA ARG A 143 18.29 11.74 5.32
C ARG A 143 18.93 10.45 4.85
N GLN A 144 20.21 10.50 4.50
CA GLN A 144 20.97 9.30 4.17
C GLN A 144 21.25 8.49 5.45
N VAL A 145 20.80 7.24 5.50
CA VAL A 145 21.03 6.33 6.63
C VAL A 145 21.91 5.18 6.17
N ASP A 146 22.93 4.85 6.98
CA ASP A 146 23.77 3.69 6.73
C ASP A 146 23.05 2.39 7.14
N LEU A 147 22.48 1.70 6.16
CA LEU A 147 21.82 0.41 6.36
C LEU A 147 22.81 -0.70 6.77
N MET A 148 24.12 -0.55 6.52
CA MET A 148 25.13 -1.54 6.90
C MET A 148 25.38 -1.63 8.41
N ALA A 149 24.93 -0.61 9.17
CA ALA A 149 24.91 -0.64 10.62
C ALA A 149 23.96 -1.73 11.17
N HIS A 150 22.92 -2.10 10.42
CA HIS A 150 21.92 -3.07 10.86
C HIS A 150 22.39 -4.52 10.67
N GLU A 151 22.29 -5.34 11.73
CA GLU A 151 22.78 -6.72 11.75
C GLU A 151 22.10 -7.61 10.69
N GLY A 152 20.77 -7.62 10.64
CA GLY A 152 20.00 -8.31 9.59
C GLY A 152 20.41 -7.94 8.16
N TYR A 153 20.62 -6.65 7.86
CA TYR A 153 21.04 -6.21 6.53
C TYR A 153 22.42 -6.73 6.15
N ARG A 154 23.35 -6.73 7.11
CA ARG A 154 24.70 -7.25 6.94
C ARG A 154 24.71 -8.75 6.61
N ARG A 155 23.80 -9.52 7.21
CA ARG A 155 23.67 -10.97 6.98
C ARG A 155 23.14 -11.34 5.60
N LEU A 156 22.39 -10.46 4.94
CA LEU A 156 21.85 -10.70 3.60
C LEU A 156 22.93 -10.60 2.52
N SER A 157 22.80 -11.43 1.50
CA SER A 157 23.53 -11.29 0.24
C SER A 157 23.08 -10.04 -0.53
N PRO A 158 23.92 -9.46 -1.40
CA PRO A 158 23.57 -8.27 -2.18
C PRO A 158 22.25 -8.42 -2.96
N GLU A 159 22.03 -9.59 -3.56
CA GLU A 159 20.80 -9.89 -4.30
C GLU A 159 19.57 -9.90 -3.39
N ARG A 160 19.67 -10.45 -2.17
CA ARG A 160 18.55 -10.45 -1.22
C ARG A 160 18.26 -9.07 -0.67
N ARG A 161 19.28 -8.22 -0.48
CA ARG A 161 19.10 -6.83 -0.06
C ARG A 161 18.30 -6.03 -1.10
N GLU A 162 18.63 -6.20 -2.38
CA GLU A 162 17.88 -5.54 -3.46
C GLU A 162 16.44 -6.06 -3.54
N ASN A 163 16.26 -7.39 -3.47
CA ASN A 163 14.94 -8.01 -3.49
C ASN A 163 14.08 -7.62 -2.28
N LEU A 164 14.69 -7.41 -1.10
CA LEU A 164 14.00 -7.00 0.11
C LEU A 164 13.18 -5.74 -0.13
N PHE A 165 13.81 -4.67 -0.63
CA PHE A 165 13.11 -3.42 -0.87
C PHE A 165 12.23 -3.47 -2.11
N LYS A 166 12.64 -4.21 -3.15
CA LYS A 166 11.85 -4.37 -4.38
C LYS A 166 10.48 -5.00 -4.12
N TYR A 167 10.42 -6.04 -3.29
CA TYR A 167 9.18 -6.77 -3.03
C TYR A 167 8.46 -6.30 -1.77
N PHE A 168 9.20 -5.97 -0.70
CA PHE A 168 8.60 -5.63 0.59
C PHE A 168 8.49 -4.11 0.86
N GLY A 169 9.17 -3.26 0.08
CA GLY A 169 9.07 -1.80 0.20
C GLY A 169 7.64 -1.27 0.04
N LEU A 170 6.81 -1.96 -0.73
CA LEU A 170 5.39 -1.63 -0.92
C LEU A 170 4.54 -1.77 0.35
N PHE A 171 4.99 -2.57 1.33
CA PHE A 171 4.25 -2.85 2.56
C PHE A 171 4.60 -1.91 3.71
N VAL A 172 5.53 -0.96 3.50
CA VAL A 172 5.84 0.07 4.49
C VAL A 172 4.78 1.16 4.44
N THR A 173 3.61 0.79 4.94
CA THR A 173 2.50 1.72 5.09
C THR A 173 2.85 2.72 6.20
N SER A 174 2.67 4.00 5.90
CA SER A 174 2.70 5.06 6.89
C SER A 174 1.74 4.74 8.04
N GLU A 175 2.14 4.97 9.29
CA GLU A 175 1.27 4.89 10.49
C GLU A 175 -0.02 5.73 10.37
N GLN A 176 -0.15 6.57 9.35
CA GLN A 176 -1.42 7.18 8.96
C GLN A 176 -2.27 6.13 8.24
N GLN A 177 -3.21 5.51 8.96
CA GLN A 177 -4.40 4.96 8.34
C GLN A 177 -5.04 6.07 7.51
N SER A 178 -5.05 5.95 6.18
CA SER A 178 -5.98 6.74 5.39
C SER A 178 -7.36 6.19 5.71
N VAL A 179 -8.07 6.86 6.61
CA VAL A 179 -9.50 6.61 6.78
C VAL A 179 -10.15 7.02 5.48
N VAL A 180 -10.33 6.04 4.59
CA VAL A 180 -11.07 6.23 3.33
C VAL A 180 -12.50 6.48 3.75
N ASP A 181 -13.08 7.58 3.28
CA ASP A 181 -14.45 7.93 3.64
C ASP A 181 -15.37 6.80 3.15
N ARG A 182 -16.34 6.41 3.99
CA ARG A 182 -17.26 5.31 3.69
C ARG A 182 -18.01 5.57 2.38
N SER A 183 -18.28 6.84 2.09
CA SER A 183 -18.90 7.29 0.84
C SER A 183 -18.05 6.96 -0.40
N GLU A 184 -16.72 6.99 -0.29
CA GLU A 184 -15.79 6.67 -1.38
C GLU A 184 -15.68 5.16 -1.61
N VAL A 185 -15.70 4.38 -0.51
CA VAL A 185 -15.75 2.91 -0.59
C VAL A 185 -17.06 2.47 -1.22
N GLU A 186 -18.18 3.05 -0.81
CA GLU A 186 -19.51 2.77 -1.39
C GLU A 186 -19.55 3.15 -2.88
N LEU A 187 -18.98 4.31 -3.25
CA LEU A 187 -18.87 4.73 -4.65
C LEU A 187 -17.98 3.78 -5.48
N LEU A 188 -16.88 3.30 -4.93
CA LEU A 188 -16.00 2.33 -5.58
C LEU A 188 -16.68 0.96 -5.72
N VAL A 189 -17.37 0.50 -4.68
CA VAL A 189 -18.15 -0.74 -4.69
C VAL A 189 -19.27 -0.64 -5.72
N ASP A 190 -19.96 0.49 -5.80
CA ASP A 190 -20.98 0.72 -6.80
C ASP A 190 -20.39 0.86 -8.21
N TYR A 191 -19.19 1.43 -8.37
CA TYR A 191 -18.46 1.43 -9.64
C TYR A 191 -18.06 0.02 -10.08
N MET A 192 -17.47 -0.78 -9.19
CA MET A 192 -17.10 -2.18 -9.48
C MET A 192 -18.31 -3.06 -9.77
N ASN A 193 -19.45 -2.76 -9.12
CA ASN A 193 -20.72 -3.44 -9.34
C ASN A 193 -21.57 -2.81 -10.45
N ASN A 194 -21.04 -1.84 -11.21
CA ASN A 194 -21.72 -1.15 -12.31
C ASN A 194 -23.07 -0.50 -11.95
N ARG A 195 -23.20 0.00 -10.72
CA ARG A 195 -24.38 0.71 -10.22
C ARG A 195 -24.31 2.23 -10.47
N THR A 196 -23.16 2.75 -10.90
CA THR A 196 -22.96 4.17 -11.23
C THR A 196 -22.96 4.41 -12.76
N GLY A 197 -23.73 5.41 -13.22
CA GLY A 197 -23.77 5.85 -14.62
C GLY A 197 -22.54 6.70 -15.03
N GLU A 198 -22.53 7.23 -16.27
CA GLU A 198 -21.41 8.05 -16.79
C GLU A 198 -21.10 9.33 -15.98
N ILE A 199 -22.09 9.83 -15.24
CA ILE A 199 -22.05 11.13 -14.55
C ILE A 199 -21.09 11.12 -13.34
N ASP A 200 -20.91 9.97 -12.66
CA ASP A 200 -20.09 9.89 -11.44
C ASP A 200 -18.58 9.70 -11.69
N LYS A 201 -18.17 9.39 -12.93
CA LYS A 201 -16.74 9.34 -13.29
C LYS A 201 -16.07 10.70 -13.22
N ASN A 202 -16.81 11.76 -13.54
CA ASN A 202 -16.33 13.13 -13.37
C ASN A 202 -16.15 13.46 -11.88
N ARG A 203 -16.99 12.91 -11.02
CA ARG A 203 -16.92 13.12 -9.56
C ARG A 203 -15.67 12.47 -8.96
N LEU A 204 -15.41 11.19 -9.31
CA LEU A 204 -14.16 10.50 -8.99
C LEU A 204 -12.91 11.23 -9.53
N ALA A 205 -12.95 11.71 -10.78
CA ALA A 205 -11.84 12.44 -11.37
C ALA A 205 -11.59 13.83 -10.74
N ILE A 206 -12.65 14.52 -10.30
CA ILE A 206 -12.56 15.79 -9.57
C ILE A 206 -11.96 15.56 -8.17
N GLN A 207 -12.29 14.43 -7.53
CA GLN A 207 -11.79 14.07 -6.20
C GLN A 207 -10.31 13.71 -6.22
N VAL A 208 -9.88 12.88 -7.18
CA VAL A 208 -8.45 12.58 -7.42
C VAL A 208 -7.65 13.86 -7.72
N LYS A 209 -8.23 14.79 -8.50
CA LYS A 209 -7.59 16.09 -8.76
C LYS A 209 -7.50 16.96 -7.50
N ARG A 210 -8.51 16.94 -6.63
CA ARG A 210 -8.49 17.67 -5.35
C ARG A 210 -7.44 17.10 -4.41
N GLU A 211 -7.33 15.78 -4.31
CA GLU A 211 -6.28 15.13 -3.50
C GLU A 211 -4.89 15.41 -4.04
N ALA A 212 -4.69 15.34 -5.36
CA ALA A 212 -3.42 15.70 -5.98
C ALA A 212 -3.04 17.16 -5.71
N LEU A 213 -3.99 18.10 -5.82
CA LEU A 213 -3.77 19.51 -5.48
C LEU A 213 -3.50 19.73 -3.98
N ALA A 214 -4.13 18.95 -3.10
CA ALA A 214 -3.90 18.99 -1.66
C ALA A 214 -2.49 18.48 -1.28
N ARG A 215 -1.98 17.45 -1.98
CA ARG A 215 -0.59 16.97 -1.82
C ARG A 215 0.42 18.02 -2.25
N VAL A 216 0.24 18.61 -3.43
CA VAL A 216 1.11 19.70 -3.92
C VAL A 216 1.12 20.91 -2.98
N ARG A 217 -0.03 21.28 -2.40
CA ARG A 217 -0.09 22.34 -1.37
C ARG A 217 0.64 21.97 -0.08
N LYS A 218 0.53 20.73 0.39
CA LYS A 218 1.26 20.25 1.58
C LYS A 218 2.77 20.24 1.35
N GLU A 219 3.23 19.83 0.17
CA GLU A 219 4.65 19.83 -0.20
C GLU A 219 5.21 21.26 -0.23
N ARG A 220 4.50 22.19 -0.86
CA ARG A 220 4.91 23.61 -0.90
C ARG A 220 4.96 24.25 0.51
N ASN A 221 4.05 23.89 1.40
CA ASN A 221 4.09 24.38 2.78
C ASN A 221 5.26 23.80 3.58
N LYS A 222 5.68 22.55 3.30
CA LYS A 222 6.86 21.95 3.93
C LYS A 222 8.16 22.62 3.49
N GLU A 223 8.28 23.01 2.22
CA GLU A 223 9.43 23.78 1.72
C GLU A 223 9.55 25.14 2.45
N ILE A 224 8.43 25.86 2.60
CA ILE A 224 8.39 27.14 3.32
C ILE A 224 8.78 26.98 4.80
N ASP A 225 8.35 25.89 5.45
CA ASP A 225 8.73 25.61 6.85
C ASP A 225 10.21 25.20 6.99
N HIS A 226 10.79 24.57 5.95
CA HIS A 226 12.22 24.24 5.93
C HIS A 226 13.08 25.50 5.80
N GLU A 227 12.70 26.40 4.89
CA GLU A 227 13.38 27.67 4.63
C GLU A 227 13.39 28.57 5.88
N LYS A 228 12.25 28.64 6.60
CA LYS A 228 12.16 29.35 7.89
C LYS A 228 13.06 28.77 8.98
N ARG A 229 13.20 27.45 9.05
CA ARG A 229 14.10 26.80 10.03
C ARG A 229 15.57 27.07 9.72
N GLU A 230 15.93 27.10 8.44
CA GLU A 230 17.29 27.43 8.02
C GLU A 230 17.64 28.90 8.34
N GLU A 231 16.73 29.84 8.10
CA GLU A 231 16.90 31.24 8.51
C GLU A 231 17.04 31.41 10.04
N GLU A 232 16.25 30.68 10.82
CA GLU A 232 16.29 30.73 12.28
C GLU A 232 17.62 30.17 12.83
N GLN A 233 18.13 29.08 12.25
CA GLN A 233 19.45 28.52 12.57
C GLN A 233 20.58 29.49 12.23
N GLN A 234 20.51 30.18 11.08
CA GLN A 234 21.52 31.18 10.72
C GLN A 234 21.54 32.37 11.69
N ARG A 235 20.37 32.84 12.14
CA ARG A 235 20.27 33.91 13.15
C ARG A 235 20.83 33.51 14.50
N LEU A 236 20.60 32.28 14.94
CA LEU A 236 21.17 31.74 16.18
C LEU A 236 22.70 31.71 16.12
N LEU A 237 23.26 31.24 15.00
CA LEU A 237 24.70 31.22 14.75
C LEU A 237 25.33 32.62 14.74
N GLU A 238 24.61 33.61 14.21
CA GLU A 238 25.06 35.00 14.21
C GLU A 238 25.02 35.62 15.62
N MET A 239 24.02 35.27 16.44
CA MET A 239 23.95 35.68 17.85
C MET A 239 25.06 35.05 18.69
N GLU A 240 25.40 33.79 18.48
CA GLU A 240 26.54 33.13 19.15
C GLU A 240 27.85 33.85 18.84
N LYS A 241 28.12 34.13 17.56
CA LYS A 241 29.32 34.88 17.16
C LYS A 241 29.39 36.28 17.78
N ARG A 242 28.24 36.96 17.97
CA ARG A 242 28.20 38.26 18.66
C ARG A 242 28.50 38.12 20.14
N ARG A 243 27.95 37.09 20.80
CA ARG A 243 28.23 36.79 22.20
C ARG A 243 29.70 36.48 22.43
N ASP A 244 30.32 35.69 21.56
CA ASP A 244 31.74 35.34 21.69
C ASP A 244 32.64 36.59 21.57
N ARG A 245 32.35 37.46 20.61
CA ARG A 245 33.07 38.74 20.46
C ARG A 245 32.89 39.67 21.65
N GLU A 246 31.68 39.76 22.20
CA GLU A 246 31.44 40.54 23.41
C GLU A 246 32.14 39.93 24.61
N PHE A 247 32.15 38.61 24.73
CA PHE A 247 32.85 37.90 25.79
C PHE A 247 34.36 38.16 25.75
N GLU A 248 34.98 38.07 24.56
CA GLU A 248 36.40 38.40 24.35
C GLU A 248 36.71 39.86 24.71
N ARG A 249 35.86 40.80 24.28
CA ARG A 249 36.01 42.23 24.62
C ARG A 249 35.91 42.48 26.12
N LEU A 250 34.98 41.80 26.79
CA LEU A 250 34.79 41.92 28.24
C LEU A 250 35.96 41.30 29.00
N THR A 251 36.48 40.15 28.56
CA THR A 251 37.66 39.54 29.18
C THR A 251 38.91 40.38 29.01
N GLN A 252 39.10 41.06 27.87
CA GLN A 252 40.19 42.01 27.69
C GLN A 252 40.07 43.19 28.65
N LYS A 253 38.89 43.81 28.75
CA LYS A 253 38.65 44.90 29.71
C LYS A 253 38.84 44.47 31.17
N LEU A 254 38.46 43.25 31.51
CA LEU A 254 38.62 42.74 32.87
C LEU A 254 40.10 42.61 33.24
N LYS A 255 40.93 42.12 32.30
CA LYS A 255 42.39 42.06 32.46
C LYS A 255 43.04 43.43 32.58
N GLU A 256 42.56 44.43 31.82
CA GLU A 256 43.04 45.81 31.92
C GLU A 256 42.73 46.41 33.30
N VAL A 257 41.50 46.22 33.81
CA VAL A 257 41.10 46.70 35.14
C VAL A 257 41.88 46.00 36.25
N GLU A 258 42.09 44.68 36.16
CA GLU A 258 42.91 43.94 37.13
C GLU A 258 44.35 44.46 37.17
N GLN A 259 44.94 44.78 36.01
CA GLN A 259 46.29 45.37 35.92
C GLN A 259 46.36 46.79 36.49
N ASP A 260 45.31 47.59 36.35
CA ASP A 260 45.25 48.94 36.92
C ASP A 260 44.97 48.94 38.44
N THR A 261 44.33 47.89 38.98
CA THR A 261 44.15 47.73 40.44
C THR A 261 45.37 47.18 41.18
N LEU A 262 46.36 46.66 40.45
CA LEU A 262 47.62 46.12 40.99
C LEU A 262 48.78 47.15 40.95
N LYS A 263 48.53 48.36 40.48
CA LYS A 263 49.45 49.52 40.55
C LYS A 263 49.03 50.46 41.67
#